data_AF-A0A952R5W2-F1
#
_entry.id   AF-A0A952R5W2-F1
#
_cell.length_a   1.000
_cell.length_b   1.000
_cell.length_c   1.000
_cell.angle_alpha   90.00
_cell.angle_beta   90.00
_cell.angle_gamma   90.00
#
_symmetry.space_group_name_H-M   'P 1'
#
loop_
_entity.id
_entity.type
_entity.pdbx_description
1 polymer ?
#
loop_
_entity_poly.entity_id
_entity_poly.type
_entity_poly.pdbx_seq_one_letter_code
_entity_poly.pdbx_strand_id
1 'polypeptide(L)'
;MSALALRSLKWALKGLLAVLALGCLAGWVRVMPWVFAEDVPLGVVWPFARLVLAATLEVAVWVGAPLGCALGWRWAAERGELLALAALGVHPARWVLGQGLLLTSLAAPLLVAAVWLSGPVETAPGRALSGLVEQARAGCGEGPIARVPGAGLVHHCESGWLVGRAPGRPVWFAARSFEVSADGRRVELGEGRLMVRAGALLQVEATRVSVRGLPAPAGRERGLARALWLACAVGVGAVWLRFAAAGRAGHAVVGMAASAVLGLGLLQRLDGAAGSNLVYAALVGLALGLPLLALFVPRAAASIRRTSLSNPRRRPIAQPRSQ
;
A
#
# COMPACT_ATOMS: atom_id res chain seq x y z
N MET A 1 17.96 13.06 23.27
CA MET A 1 17.83 12.68 21.84
C MET A 1 18.98 13.29 21.06
N SER A 2 19.63 12.55 20.16
CA SER A 2 20.75 13.08 19.36
C SER A 2 20.25 14.10 18.33
N ALA A 3 21.05 15.13 18.03
CA ALA A 3 20.71 16.14 17.01
C ALA A 3 20.42 15.52 15.63
N LEU A 4 21.04 14.38 15.32
CA LEU A 4 20.81 13.65 14.08
C LEU A 4 19.42 13.00 14.02
N ALA A 5 18.90 12.51 15.15
CA ALA A 5 17.54 11.95 15.23
C ALA A 5 16.47 13.02 14.96
N LEU A 6 16.68 14.24 15.46
CA LEU A 6 15.79 15.37 15.15
C LEU A 6 15.86 15.78 13.68
N ARG A 7 17.06 15.75 13.07
CA ARG A 7 17.22 16.03 11.64
C ARG A 7 16.59 14.95 10.78
N SER A 8 16.78 13.67 11.10
CA SER A 8 16.16 12.56 10.37
C SER A 8 14.64 12.61 10.49
N LEU A 9 14.10 12.97 11.66
CA LEU A 9 12.67 13.22 11.84
C LEU A 9 12.15 14.37 10.95
N LYS A 10 12.89 15.49 10.86
CA LYS A 10 12.53 16.60 9.96
C LYS A 10 12.47 16.14 8.50
N TRP A 11 13.41 15.31 8.06
CA TRP A 11 13.40 14.76 6.71
C TRP A 11 12.29 13.74 6.50
N ALA A 12 12.01 12.88 7.48
CA ALA A 12 10.88 11.96 7.47
C ALA A 12 9.55 12.72 7.33
N LEU A 13 9.37 13.79 8.09
CA LEU A 13 8.19 14.64 8.03
C LEU A 13 8.04 15.32 6.65
N LYS A 14 9.15 15.84 6.08
CA LYS A 14 9.14 16.40 4.72
C LYS A 14 8.74 15.35 3.67
N GLY A 15 9.30 14.14 3.75
CA GLY A 15 8.95 13.04 2.85
C GLY A 15 7.49 12.64 2.98
N LEU A 16 6.99 12.54 4.21
CA LEU A 16 5.59 12.25 4.51
C LEU A 16 4.67 13.33 3.94
N LEU A 17 4.94 14.61 4.20
CA LEU A 17 4.16 15.73 3.69
C LEU A 17 4.17 15.79 2.16
N ALA A 18 5.31 15.52 1.52
CA ALA A 18 5.41 15.50 0.07
C ALA A 18 4.55 14.40 -0.56
N VAL A 19 4.63 13.16 -0.04
CA VAL A 19 3.81 12.04 -0.53
C VAL A 19 2.33 12.26 -0.21
N LEU A 20 2.01 12.81 0.96
CA LEU A 20 0.62 13.16 1.32
C LEU A 20 0.06 14.21 0.36
N ALA A 21 0.81 15.27 0.05
CA ALA A 21 0.38 16.31 -0.88
C ALA A 21 0.12 15.74 -2.28
N LEU A 22 1.04 14.90 -2.80
CA LEU A 22 0.86 14.21 -4.08
C LEU A 22 -0.35 13.27 -4.06
N GLY A 23 -0.53 12.54 -2.96
CA GLY A 23 -1.68 11.66 -2.73
C GLY A 23 -3.00 12.42 -2.72
N CYS A 24 -3.08 13.54 -2.00
CA CYS A 24 -4.25 14.41 -1.97
C CYS A 24 -4.56 15.00 -3.35
N LEU A 25 -3.54 15.41 -4.11
CA LEU A 25 -3.72 15.90 -5.47
C LEU A 25 -4.27 14.81 -6.40
N ALA A 26 -3.68 13.61 -6.37
CA ALA A 26 -4.15 12.47 -7.16
C ALA A 26 -5.58 12.04 -6.75
N GLY A 27 -5.85 12.07 -5.44
CA GLY A 27 -7.17 11.83 -4.87
C GLY A 27 -8.19 12.86 -5.35
N TRP A 28 -7.83 14.15 -5.31
CA TRP A 28 -8.65 15.24 -5.81
C TRP A 28 -9.00 15.03 -7.29
N VAL A 29 -8.02 14.79 -8.15
CA VAL A 29 -8.24 14.51 -9.59
C VAL A 29 -9.21 13.35 -9.81
N ARG A 30 -9.21 12.35 -8.93
CA ARG A 30 -10.12 11.19 -9.02
C ARG A 30 -11.53 11.48 -8.50
N VAL A 31 -11.67 12.33 -7.49
CA VAL A 31 -12.95 12.69 -6.87
C VAL A 31 -13.64 13.83 -7.63
N MET A 32 -12.85 14.69 -8.27
CA MET A 32 -13.28 15.88 -9.00
C MET A 32 -14.45 15.60 -9.98
N PRO A 33 -14.43 14.55 -10.82
CA PRO A 33 -15.54 14.30 -11.75
C PRO A 33 -16.89 14.09 -11.06
N TRP A 34 -16.90 13.62 -9.81
CA TRP A 34 -18.13 13.39 -9.06
C TRP A 34 -18.61 14.64 -8.33
N VAL A 35 -17.69 15.55 -7.98
CA VAL A 35 -18.04 16.84 -7.38
C VAL A 35 -18.74 17.74 -8.40
N PHE A 36 -18.36 17.66 -9.67
CA PHE A 36 -18.94 18.46 -10.76
C PHE A 36 -20.07 17.75 -11.52
N ALA A 37 -20.44 16.53 -11.14
CA ALA A 37 -21.58 15.85 -11.73
C ALA A 37 -22.86 16.31 -11.02
N GLU A 38 -23.74 16.99 -11.75
CA GLU A 38 -25.02 17.50 -11.23
C GLU A 38 -25.89 16.38 -10.63
N ASP A 39 -25.82 15.18 -11.21
CA ASP A 39 -26.60 14.01 -10.79
C ASP A 39 -26.03 13.28 -9.54
N VAL A 40 -24.90 13.73 -8.98
CA VAL A 40 -24.23 13.01 -7.89
C VAL A 40 -24.32 13.81 -6.58
N PRO A 41 -25.13 13.37 -5.61
CA PRO A 41 -25.26 14.08 -4.35
C PRO A 41 -23.93 14.07 -3.57
N LEU A 42 -23.55 15.21 -2.98
CA LEU A 42 -22.31 15.35 -2.20
C LEU A 42 -22.21 14.34 -1.04
N GLY A 43 -23.35 13.87 -0.53
CA GLY A 43 -23.42 12.81 0.47
C GLY A 43 -22.81 11.47 0.02
N VAL A 44 -22.77 11.21 -1.30
CA VAL A 44 -22.12 10.03 -1.90
C VAL A 44 -20.63 10.27 -2.13
N VAL A 45 -20.25 11.49 -2.49
CA VAL A 45 -18.86 11.87 -2.74
C VAL A 45 -18.03 11.83 -1.45
N TRP A 46 -18.60 12.28 -0.34
CA TRP A 46 -17.88 12.44 0.92
C TRP A 46 -17.29 11.14 1.50
N PRO A 47 -18.03 10.02 1.62
CA PRO A 47 -17.46 8.74 2.03
C PRO A 47 -16.30 8.28 1.15
N PHE A 48 -16.39 8.51 -0.16
CA PHE A 48 -15.33 8.14 -1.09
C PHE A 48 -14.09 9.03 -0.92
N ALA A 49 -14.28 10.35 -0.77
CA ALA A 49 -13.19 11.28 -0.47
C ALA A 49 -12.47 10.90 0.84
N ARG A 50 -13.21 10.48 1.88
CA ARG A 50 -12.63 9.97 3.13
C ARG A 50 -11.79 8.71 2.94
N LEU A 51 -12.26 7.75 2.14
CA LEU A 51 -11.51 6.54 1.83
C LEU A 51 -10.23 6.85 1.05
N VAL A 52 -10.31 7.75 0.07
CA VAL A 52 -9.14 8.23 -0.67
C VAL A 52 -8.15 8.90 0.28
N LEU A 53 -8.61 9.78 1.17
CA LEU A 53 -7.75 10.42 2.17
C LEU A 53 -7.11 9.39 3.10
N ALA A 54 -7.86 8.41 3.61
CA ALA A 54 -7.33 7.31 4.42
C ALA A 54 -6.21 6.55 3.68
N ALA A 55 -6.44 6.19 2.42
CA ALA A 55 -5.44 5.53 1.60
C ALA A 55 -4.19 6.41 1.36
N THR A 56 -4.35 7.71 1.17
CA THR A 56 -3.22 8.63 1.00
C THR A 56 -2.39 8.79 2.27
N LEU A 57 -3.03 8.82 3.45
CA LEU A 57 -2.32 8.84 4.74
C LEU A 57 -1.50 7.58 4.93
N GLU A 58 -2.07 6.41 4.61
CA GLU A 58 -1.34 5.17 4.64
C GLU A 58 -0.13 5.24 3.70
N VAL A 59 -0.32 5.55 2.42
CA VAL A 59 0.77 5.64 1.45
C VAL A 59 1.84 6.64 1.88
N ALA A 60 1.45 7.78 2.47
CA ALA A 60 2.39 8.77 3.00
C ALA A 60 3.24 8.23 4.16
N VAL A 61 2.64 7.44 5.07
CA VAL A 61 3.36 6.74 6.14
C VAL A 61 4.28 5.66 5.55
N TRP A 62 3.76 4.87 4.60
CA TRP A 62 4.44 3.70 4.02
C TRP A 62 5.60 4.04 3.10
N VAL A 63 5.50 5.15 2.38
CA VAL A 63 6.47 5.56 1.34
C VAL A 63 7.19 6.83 1.76
N GLY A 64 6.43 7.84 2.19
CA GLY A 64 6.97 9.16 2.49
C GLY A 64 7.92 9.16 3.69
N ALA A 65 7.52 8.52 4.80
CA ALA A 65 8.36 8.45 6.00
C ALA A 65 9.71 7.73 5.76
N PRO A 66 9.76 6.50 5.19
CA PRO A 66 11.03 5.83 4.93
C PRO A 66 11.87 6.55 3.86
N LEU A 67 11.24 7.11 2.82
CA LEU A 67 11.95 7.90 1.81
C LEU A 67 12.60 9.14 2.41
N GLY A 68 11.87 9.87 3.27
CA GLY A 68 12.42 11.01 3.99
C GLY A 68 13.59 10.62 4.90
N CYS A 69 13.49 9.49 5.62
CA CYS A 69 14.60 8.97 6.42
C CYS A 69 15.83 8.64 5.57
N ALA A 70 15.62 8.01 4.41
CA ALA A 70 16.67 7.67 3.47
C ALA A 70 17.46 8.90 3.01
N LEU A 71 16.73 9.97 2.65
CA LEU A 71 17.33 11.25 2.26
C LEU A 71 18.09 11.89 3.41
N GLY A 72 17.53 11.85 4.62
CA GLY A 72 18.20 12.33 5.83
C GLY A 72 19.50 11.59 6.12
N TRP A 73 19.53 10.26 5.96
CA TRP A 73 20.74 9.44 6.12
C TRP A 73 21.76 9.71 5.03
N ARG A 74 21.33 9.86 3.77
CA ARG A 74 22.24 10.24 2.68
C ARG A 74 22.94 11.54 3.00
N TRP A 75 22.20 12.56 3.43
CA TRP A 75 22.76 13.86 3.74
C TRP A 75 23.69 13.83 4.98
N ALA A 76 23.35 13.03 6.00
CA ALA A 76 24.23 12.79 7.14
C ALA A 76 25.50 12.01 6.75
N ALA A 77 25.42 11.09 5.79
CA ALA A 77 26.55 10.35 5.25
C ALA A 77 27.50 11.28 4.47
N GLU A 78 26.95 12.15 3.61
CA GLU A 78 27.71 13.14 2.83
C GLU A 78 28.48 14.11 3.73
N ARG A 79 27.96 14.39 4.93
CA ARG A 79 28.63 15.22 5.96
C ARG A 79 29.63 14.45 6.84
N GLY A 80 29.78 13.14 6.65
CA GLY A 80 30.62 12.30 7.49
C GLY A 80 30.09 12.07 8.91
N GLU A 81 28.88 12.53 9.25
CA GLU A 81 28.30 12.38 10.59
C GLU A 81 28.12 10.90 10.96
N LEU A 82 27.66 10.08 9.99
CA LEU A 82 27.50 8.64 10.20
C LEU A 82 28.84 7.91 10.41
N LEU A 83 29.90 8.35 9.73
CA LEU A 83 31.25 7.79 9.91
C LEU A 83 31.81 8.15 11.28
N ALA A 84 31.61 9.39 11.74
CA ALA A 84 32.01 9.82 13.07
C ALA A 84 31.31 8.98 14.17
N LEU A 85 30.03 8.70 14.00
CA LEU A 85 29.27 7.86 14.94
C LEU A 85 29.71 6.40 14.94
N ALA A 86 30.05 5.87 13.78
CA ALA A 86 30.65 4.54 13.67
C ALA A 86 32.04 4.48 14.33
N ALA A 87 32.85 5.53 14.17
CA ALA A 87 34.16 5.65 14.80
C ALA A 87 34.07 5.75 16.34
N LEU A 88 33.01 6.37 16.87
CA LEU A 88 32.68 6.37 18.30
C LEU A 88 32.12 5.02 18.82
N GLY A 89 32.09 3.99 17.97
CA GLY A 89 31.65 2.64 18.37
C GLY A 89 30.13 2.50 18.53
N VAL A 90 29.33 3.45 18.02
CA VAL A 90 27.88 3.35 18.13
C VAL A 90 27.36 2.27 17.18
N HIS A 91 26.79 1.20 17.75
CA HIS A 91 26.26 0.09 16.97
C HIS A 91 25.06 0.54 16.10
N PRO A 92 24.99 0.18 14.80
CA PRO A 92 23.92 0.61 13.89
C PRO A 92 22.53 0.15 14.34
N ALA A 93 22.43 -0.95 15.08
CA ALA A 93 21.16 -1.41 15.63
C ALA A 93 20.53 -0.40 16.61
N ARG A 94 21.34 0.30 17.43
CA ARG A 94 20.82 1.31 18.36
C ARG A 94 20.23 2.51 17.62
N TRP A 95 20.81 2.86 16.47
CA TRP A 95 20.31 3.90 15.58
C TRP A 95 18.97 3.53 14.95
N VAL A 96 18.90 2.31 14.40
CA VAL A 96 17.68 1.79 13.77
C VAL A 96 16.56 1.69 14.80
N LEU A 97 16.84 1.21 16.02
CA LEU A 97 15.84 1.13 17.10
C LEU A 97 15.34 2.52 17.52
N GLY A 98 16.25 3.46 17.75
CA GLY A 98 15.89 4.83 18.13
C GLY A 98 15.07 5.54 17.06
N GLN A 99 15.43 5.36 15.79
CA GLN A 99 14.69 5.94 14.67
C GLN A 99 13.37 5.20 14.40
N GLY A 100 13.34 3.89 14.58
CA GLY A 100 12.14 3.07 14.49
C GLY A 100 11.08 3.52 15.50
N LEU A 101 11.47 3.80 16.74
CA LEU A 101 10.57 4.33 17.76
C LEU A 101 9.97 5.69 17.34
N LEU A 102 10.79 6.61 16.84
CA LEU A 102 10.35 7.94 16.37
C LEU A 102 9.44 7.85 15.14
N LEU A 103 9.75 6.97 14.19
CA LEU A 103 8.90 6.74 13.03
C LEU A 103 7.58 6.12 13.45
N THR A 104 7.60 5.20 14.40
CA THR A 104 6.39 4.57 14.92
C THR A 104 5.52 5.58 15.65
N SER A 105 6.10 6.47 16.47
CA SER A 105 5.34 7.53 17.14
C SER A 105 4.75 8.55 16.17
N LEU A 106 5.40 8.81 15.02
CA LEU A 106 4.87 9.65 13.95
C LEU A 106 3.78 8.93 13.13
N ALA A 107 4.01 7.65 12.80
CA ALA A 107 3.14 6.84 11.96
C ALA A 107 1.84 6.45 12.67
N ALA A 108 1.91 6.08 13.96
CA ALA A 108 0.78 5.60 14.73
C ALA A 108 -0.44 6.53 14.69
N PRO A 109 -0.35 7.84 15.00
CA PRO A 109 -1.52 8.72 14.96
C PRO A 109 -2.09 8.87 13.55
N LEU A 110 -1.26 8.87 12.51
CA LEU A 110 -1.71 8.96 11.11
C LEU A 110 -2.42 7.69 10.65
N LEU A 111 -1.95 6.52 11.08
CA LEU A 111 -2.62 5.25 10.82
C LEU A 111 -3.93 5.14 11.60
N VAL A 112 -3.97 5.60 12.85
CA VAL A 112 -5.22 5.70 13.60
C VAL A 112 -6.21 6.64 12.90
N ALA A 113 -5.73 7.79 12.41
CA ALA A 113 -6.54 8.71 11.63
C ALA A 113 -7.04 8.06 10.32
N ALA A 114 -6.21 7.29 9.63
CA ALA A 114 -6.60 6.56 8.44
C ALA A 114 -7.71 5.54 8.73
N VAL A 115 -7.59 4.76 9.81
CA VAL A 115 -8.62 3.80 10.26
C VAL A 115 -9.91 4.51 10.66
N TRP A 116 -9.81 5.66 11.34
CA TRP A 116 -10.99 6.45 11.71
C TRP A 116 -11.68 7.06 10.48
N LEU A 117 -10.90 7.55 9.51
CA LEU A 117 -11.41 8.09 8.25
C LEU A 117 -12.09 7.02 7.42
N SER A 118 -11.54 5.80 7.38
CA SER A 118 -12.08 4.69 6.61
C SER A 118 -13.40 4.15 7.20
N GLY A 119 -13.56 4.22 8.52
CA GLY A 119 -14.83 4.04 9.22
C GLY A 119 -15.54 2.72 8.89
N PRO A 120 -16.88 2.65 9.03
CA PRO A 120 -17.66 1.43 8.75
C PRO A 120 -17.74 1.10 7.25
N VAL A 121 -17.30 1.99 6.37
CA VAL A 121 -17.38 1.79 4.91
C VAL A 121 -16.42 0.67 4.47
N GLU A 122 -15.24 0.55 5.11
CA GLU A 122 -14.34 -0.58 4.88
C GLU A 122 -14.87 -1.91 5.46
N THR A 123 -15.63 -1.86 6.54
CA THR A 123 -16.10 -3.07 7.24
C THR A 123 -17.37 -3.65 6.65
N ALA A 124 -18.16 -2.84 5.92
CA ALA A 124 -19.40 -3.27 5.31
C ALA A 124 -19.67 -2.58 3.95
N PRO A 125 -18.88 -2.85 2.90
CA PRO A 125 -19.07 -2.22 1.59
C PRO A 125 -20.44 -2.55 0.97
N GLY A 126 -21.03 -3.69 1.33
CA GLY A 126 -22.34 -4.07 0.85
C GLY A 126 -23.42 -3.11 1.35
N ARG A 127 -23.32 -2.62 2.58
CA ARG A 127 -24.25 -1.59 3.10
C ARG A 127 -24.10 -0.27 2.35
N ALA A 128 -22.87 0.12 2.01
CA ALA A 128 -22.62 1.32 1.22
C ALA A 128 -23.25 1.19 -0.18
N LEU A 129 -23.02 0.06 -0.85
CA LEU A 129 -23.59 -0.21 -2.16
C LEU A 129 -25.13 -0.28 -2.13
N SER A 130 -25.71 -0.97 -1.15
CA SER A 130 -27.17 -0.98 -0.96
C SER A 130 -27.71 0.43 -0.74
N GLY A 131 -27.05 1.26 0.07
CA GLY A 131 -27.43 2.66 0.26
C GLY A 131 -27.40 3.48 -1.02
N LEU A 132 -26.38 3.28 -1.88
CA LEU A 132 -26.30 3.94 -3.19
C LEU A 132 -27.41 3.50 -4.15
N VAL A 133 -27.79 2.23 -4.12
CA VAL A 133 -28.90 1.71 -4.93
C VAL A 133 -30.23 2.29 -4.44
N GLU A 134 -30.46 2.35 -3.14
CA GLU A 134 -31.69 2.97 -2.60
C GLU A 134 -31.75 4.47 -2.90
N GLN A 135 -30.63 5.19 -2.83
CA GLN A 135 -30.57 6.60 -3.22
C GLN A 135 -30.86 6.80 -4.72
N ALA A 136 -30.32 5.93 -5.59
CA ALA A 136 -30.62 5.99 -7.02
C ALA A 136 -32.11 5.71 -7.29
N ARG A 137 -32.74 4.76 -6.57
CA ARG A 137 -34.19 4.51 -6.66
C ARG A 137 -35.00 5.72 -6.22
N ALA A 138 -34.60 6.39 -5.14
CA ALA A 138 -35.26 7.60 -4.67
C ALA A 138 -35.16 8.77 -5.67
N GLY A 139 -34.08 8.83 -6.46
CA GLY A 139 -33.86 9.85 -7.50
C GLY A 139 -34.67 9.67 -8.79
N CYS A 140 -35.53 8.66 -8.90
CA CYS A 140 -36.28 8.35 -10.12
C CYS A 140 -37.33 9.38 -10.55
N GLY A 141 -37.54 10.46 -9.79
CA GLY A 141 -38.43 11.55 -10.18
C GLY A 141 -37.90 12.43 -11.31
N GLU A 142 -36.59 12.36 -11.61
CA GLU A 142 -35.90 13.31 -12.49
C GLU A 142 -35.64 12.76 -13.91
N GLY A 143 -35.94 11.49 -14.17
CA GLY A 143 -35.77 10.89 -15.49
C GLY A 143 -36.07 9.39 -15.58
N PRO A 144 -35.99 8.79 -16.79
CA PRO A 144 -36.28 7.37 -17.00
C PRO A 144 -35.22 6.43 -16.41
N ILE A 145 -34.05 6.98 -16.08
CA ILE A 145 -32.86 6.25 -15.66
C ILE A 145 -32.18 6.98 -14.50
N ALA A 146 -31.88 6.26 -13.43
CA ALA A 146 -31.04 6.72 -12.32
C ALA A 146 -29.73 5.93 -12.27
N ARG A 147 -28.59 6.62 -12.34
CA ARG A 147 -27.26 5.97 -12.29
C ARG A 147 -26.85 5.74 -10.83
N VAL A 148 -26.28 4.57 -10.54
CA VAL A 148 -25.68 4.27 -9.22
C VAL A 148 -24.21 4.68 -9.26
N PRO A 149 -23.79 5.74 -8.54
CA PRO A 149 -22.44 6.26 -8.63
C PRO A 149 -21.39 5.23 -8.21
N GLY A 150 -20.29 5.13 -8.97
CA GLY A 150 -19.15 4.26 -8.63
C GLY A 150 -19.36 2.75 -8.77
N ALA A 151 -20.61 2.28 -8.89
CA ALA A 151 -20.94 0.86 -9.03
C ALA A 151 -21.08 0.41 -10.50
N GLY A 152 -21.18 1.36 -11.44
CA GLY A 152 -21.46 1.05 -12.85
C GLY A 152 -22.82 0.36 -13.03
N LEU A 153 -23.76 0.64 -12.14
CA LEU A 153 -25.13 0.13 -12.18
C LEU A 153 -26.06 1.26 -12.61
N VAL A 154 -27.16 0.88 -13.24
CA VAL A 154 -28.16 1.77 -13.80
C VAL A 154 -29.53 1.23 -13.38
N HIS A 155 -30.31 2.02 -12.67
CA HIS A 155 -31.67 1.70 -12.32
C HIS A 155 -32.63 2.32 -13.34
N HIS A 156 -33.45 1.50 -13.97
CA HIS A 156 -34.48 1.93 -14.90
C HIS A 156 -35.77 2.19 -14.14
N CYS A 157 -36.15 3.46 -14.06
CA CYS A 157 -37.18 3.94 -13.12
C CYS A 157 -38.57 3.39 -13.44
N GLU A 158 -38.95 3.35 -14.72
CA GLU A 158 -40.27 2.85 -15.12
C GLU A 158 -40.44 1.34 -14.93
N SER A 159 -39.38 0.58 -15.19
CA SER A 159 -39.44 -0.87 -15.26
C SER A 159 -39.00 -1.54 -13.96
N GLY A 160 -38.37 -0.77 -13.06
CA GLY A 160 -37.81 -1.24 -11.79
C GLY A 160 -36.52 -2.05 -11.94
N TRP A 161 -36.01 -2.24 -13.16
CA TRP A 161 -34.83 -3.07 -13.40
C TRP A 161 -33.54 -2.36 -13.03
N LEU A 162 -32.68 -3.05 -12.30
CA LEU A 162 -31.29 -2.65 -12.06
C LEU A 162 -30.40 -3.40 -13.05
N VAL A 163 -29.74 -2.66 -13.94
CA VAL A 163 -28.87 -3.17 -14.99
C VAL A 163 -27.42 -2.83 -14.67
N GLY A 164 -26.51 -3.78 -14.87
CA GLY A 164 -25.11 -3.56 -14.61
C GLY A 164 -24.21 -4.69 -15.08
N ARG A 165 -22.92 -4.56 -14.80
CA ARG A 165 -21.91 -5.58 -15.09
C ARG A 165 -21.45 -6.26 -13.81
N ALA A 166 -21.35 -7.59 -13.84
CA ALA A 166 -20.79 -8.34 -12.74
C ALA A 166 -19.30 -8.01 -12.56
N PRO A 167 -18.83 -7.71 -11.32
CA PRO A 167 -17.45 -7.33 -11.08
C PRO A 167 -16.49 -8.47 -11.47
N GLY A 168 -15.43 -8.12 -12.20
CA GLY A 168 -14.38 -9.06 -12.61
C GLY A 168 -14.78 -10.06 -13.70
N ARG A 169 -16.00 -9.97 -14.27
CA ARG A 169 -16.47 -10.90 -15.31
C ARG A 169 -17.09 -10.15 -16.51
N PRO A 170 -17.06 -10.72 -17.73
CA PRO A 170 -17.76 -10.19 -18.89
C PRO A 170 -19.24 -10.61 -18.90
N VAL A 171 -19.91 -10.47 -17.75
CA VAL A 171 -21.33 -10.84 -17.59
C VAL A 171 -22.11 -9.58 -17.27
N TRP A 172 -23.14 -9.32 -18.06
CA TRP A 172 -24.12 -8.28 -17.77
C TRP A 172 -25.31 -8.91 -17.05
N PHE A 173 -25.92 -8.16 -16.15
CA PHE A 173 -27.13 -8.59 -15.47
C PHE A 173 -28.18 -7.48 -15.50
N ALA A 174 -29.43 -7.88 -15.52
CA ALA A 174 -30.58 -7.05 -15.19
C ALA A 174 -31.35 -7.79 -14.10
N ALA A 175 -31.74 -7.13 -13.01
CA ALA A 175 -32.53 -7.73 -11.95
C ALA A 175 -33.53 -6.74 -11.36
N ARG A 176 -34.69 -7.21 -10.90
CA ARG A 176 -35.66 -6.34 -10.22
C ARG A 176 -35.33 -6.11 -8.75
N SER A 177 -34.87 -7.16 -8.07
CA SER A 177 -34.35 -7.02 -6.71
C SER A 177 -32.84 -7.20 -6.68
N PHE A 178 -32.20 -6.46 -5.78
CA PHE A 178 -30.75 -6.43 -5.62
C PHE A 178 -30.46 -6.35 -4.13
N GLU A 179 -29.91 -7.43 -3.58
CA GLU A 179 -29.49 -7.48 -2.19
C GLU A 179 -28.01 -7.80 -2.12
N VAL A 180 -27.27 -7.03 -1.34
CA VAL A 180 -25.85 -7.25 -1.10
C VAL A 180 -25.67 -7.63 0.35
N SER A 181 -24.96 -8.72 0.61
CA SER A 181 -24.57 -9.06 1.97
C SER A 181 -23.75 -7.93 2.59
N ALA A 182 -23.84 -7.72 3.91
CA ALA A 182 -23.17 -6.59 4.56
C ALA A 182 -21.65 -6.54 4.25
N ASP A 183 -21.02 -7.70 4.13
CA ASP A 183 -19.59 -7.88 3.81
C ASP A 183 -19.25 -7.76 2.31
N GLY A 184 -20.25 -7.58 1.43
CA GLY A 184 -20.07 -7.46 -0.02
C GLY A 184 -19.70 -8.76 -0.75
N ARG A 185 -19.66 -9.90 -0.05
CA ARG A 185 -19.19 -11.19 -0.61
C ARG A 185 -20.26 -11.95 -1.39
N ARG A 186 -21.53 -11.62 -1.17
CA ARG A 186 -22.70 -12.23 -1.79
C ARG A 186 -23.59 -11.14 -2.34
N VAL A 187 -23.94 -11.28 -3.61
CA VAL A 187 -24.97 -10.47 -4.27
C VAL A 187 -26.09 -11.42 -4.65
N GLU A 188 -27.31 -11.07 -4.27
CA GLU A 188 -28.53 -11.75 -4.69
C GLU A 188 -29.31 -10.85 -5.64
N LEU A 189 -29.68 -11.44 -6.77
CA LEU A 189 -30.50 -10.82 -7.80
C LEU A 189 -31.80 -11.61 -7.87
N GLY A 190 -32.94 -10.96 -7.62
CA GLY A 190 -34.27 -11.56 -7.83
C GLY A 190 -34.85 -11.14 -9.17
N GLU A 191 -35.51 -12.08 -9.83
CA GLU A 191 -36.00 -11.98 -11.21
C GLU A 191 -34.89 -11.45 -12.14
N GLY A 192 -33.82 -12.25 -12.25
CA GLY A 192 -32.58 -11.85 -12.92
C GLY A 192 -32.48 -12.37 -14.35
N ARG A 193 -32.00 -11.51 -15.26
CA ARG A 193 -31.53 -11.87 -16.59
C ARG A 193 -30.02 -11.69 -16.63
N LEU A 194 -29.29 -12.75 -16.95
CA LEU A 194 -27.85 -12.73 -17.15
C LEU A 194 -27.55 -12.81 -18.64
N MET A 195 -26.68 -11.94 -19.13
CA MET A 195 -26.15 -11.99 -20.48
C MET A 195 -24.67 -12.34 -20.40
N VAL A 196 -24.32 -13.53 -20.90
CA VAL A 196 -22.95 -14.06 -20.89
C VAL A 196 -22.46 -14.15 -22.33
N ARG A 197 -21.28 -13.61 -22.61
CA ARG A 197 -20.63 -13.75 -23.91
C ARG A 197 -19.63 -14.91 -23.86
N ALA A 198 -19.99 -16.05 -24.43
CA ALA A 198 -19.17 -17.28 -24.49
C ALA A 198 -19.14 -17.80 -25.93
N GLY A 199 -18.49 -17.06 -26.84
CA GLY A 199 -18.55 -17.31 -28.29
C GLY A 199 -19.85 -16.81 -28.93
N ALA A 200 -21.00 -17.11 -28.31
CA ALA A 200 -22.32 -16.54 -28.60
C ALA A 200 -22.86 -15.74 -27.40
N LEU A 201 -23.87 -14.90 -27.64
CA LEU A 201 -24.57 -14.16 -26.60
C LEU A 201 -25.66 -15.07 -26.00
N LEU A 202 -25.41 -15.58 -24.80
CA LEU A 202 -26.35 -16.42 -24.06
C LEU A 202 -27.12 -15.55 -23.07
N GLN A 203 -28.45 -15.55 -23.19
CA GLN A 203 -29.35 -14.93 -22.22
C GLN A 203 -29.93 -16.03 -21.32
N VAL A 204 -29.71 -15.91 -20.02
CA VAL A 204 -30.23 -16.82 -19.00
C VAL A 204 -31.19 -16.05 -18.12
N GLU A 205 -32.44 -16.49 -18.05
CA GLU A 205 -33.44 -15.95 -17.14
C GLU A 205 -33.56 -16.87 -15.92
N ALA A 206 -33.51 -16.31 -14.72
CA ALA A 206 -33.57 -17.06 -13.48
C ALA A 206 -34.31 -16.26 -12.40
N THR A 207 -35.19 -16.92 -11.65
CA THR A 207 -35.96 -16.29 -10.57
C THR A 207 -35.06 -15.76 -9.45
N ARG A 208 -33.93 -16.44 -9.18
CA ARG A 208 -32.95 -16.01 -8.19
C ARG A 208 -31.55 -16.36 -8.66
N VAL A 209 -30.68 -15.37 -8.74
CA VAL A 209 -29.25 -15.55 -9.02
C VAL A 209 -28.48 -15.12 -7.79
N SER A 210 -27.67 -16.02 -7.23
CA SER A 210 -26.75 -15.69 -6.15
C SER A 210 -25.33 -15.73 -6.68
N VAL A 211 -24.67 -14.58 -6.71
CA VAL A 211 -23.23 -14.49 -6.99
C VAL A 211 -22.51 -14.54 -5.65
N ARG A 212 -21.76 -15.62 -5.43
CA ARG A 212 -20.95 -15.83 -4.23
C ARG A 212 -19.47 -15.78 -4.59
N GLY A 213 -18.64 -15.53 -3.58
CA GLY A 213 -17.19 -15.49 -3.75
C GLY A 213 -16.70 -14.23 -4.45
N LEU A 214 -17.45 -13.13 -4.32
CA LEU A 214 -16.90 -11.83 -4.63
C LEU A 214 -15.70 -11.58 -3.72
N PRO A 215 -14.60 -11.05 -4.24
CA PRO A 215 -13.41 -10.80 -3.44
C PRO A 215 -13.82 -9.96 -2.25
N ALA A 216 -13.41 -10.40 -1.05
CA ALA A 216 -13.69 -9.65 0.15
C ALA A 216 -13.14 -8.23 -0.03
N PRO A 217 -13.87 -7.19 0.41
CA PRO A 217 -13.24 -5.89 0.60
C PRO A 217 -12.01 -6.12 1.49
N ALA A 218 -10.82 -5.86 0.97
CA ALA A 218 -9.60 -6.25 1.68
C ALA A 218 -9.40 -5.51 3.03
N GLY A 219 -10.30 -4.59 3.42
CA GLY A 219 -10.28 -3.79 4.65
C GLY A 219 -9.96 -4.53 5.95
N ARG A 220 -10.53 -5.72 6.20
CA ARG A 220 -10.59 -6.27 7.56
C ARG A 220 -9.32 -6.99 8.05
N GLU A 221 -8.53 -7.58 7.16
CA GLU A 221 -7.29 -8.31 7.52
C GLU A 221 -6.02 -7.49 7.30
N ARG A 222 -6.16 -6.29 6.73
CA ARG A 222 -5.04 -5.39 6.40
C ARG A 222 -4.26 -4.90 7.61
N GLY A 223 -4.85 -4.79 8.80
CA GLY A 223 -4.19 -4.17 9.96
C GLY A 223 -2.87 -4.84 10.36
N LEU A 224 -2.87 -6.17 10.45
CA LEU A 224 -1.69 -6.96 10.84
C LEU A 224 -0.67 -7.04 9.69
N ALA A 225 -1.13 -7.28 8.46
CA ALA A 225 -0.27 -7.29 7.28
C ALA A 225 0.44 -5.95 7.07
N ARG A 226 -0.30 -4.85 7.26
CA ARG A 226 0.24 -3.49 7.31
C ARG A 226 1.27 -3.38 8.43
N ALA A 227 0.91 -3.60 9.70
CA ALA A 227 1.86 -3.47 10.82
C ALA A 227 3.17 -4.28 10.61
N LEU A 228 3.06 -5.52 10.13
CA LEU A 228 4.20 -6.37 9.78
C LEU A 228 5.04 -5.77 8.65
N TRP A 229 4.40 -5.18 7.64
CA TRP A 229 5.11 -4.49 6.57
C TRP A 229 5.87 -3.26 7.08
N LEU A 230 5.41 -2.58 8.15
CA LEU A 230 6.11 -1.40 8.73
C LEU A 230 7.40 -1.88 9.37
N ALA A 231 7.32 -2.99 10.10
CA ALA A 231 8.48 -3.66 10.65
C ALA A 231 9.46 -4.08 9.55
N CYS A 232 8.96 -4.65 8.43
CA CYS A 232 9.80 -5.00 7.29
C CYS A 232 10.46 -3.77 6.65
N ALA A 233 9.71 -2.69 6.40
CA ALA A 233 10.24 -1.48 5.78
C ALA A 233 11.35 -0.84 6.64
N VAL A 234 11.19 -0.85 7.97
CA VAL A 234 12.23 -0.42 8.91
C VAL A 234 13.46 -1.35 8.85
N GLY A 235 13.24 -2.67 8.80
CA GLY A 235 14.31 -3.67 8.68
C GLY A 235 15.09 -3.56 7.36
N VAL A 236 14.40 -3.38 6.24
CA VAL A 236 15.00 -3.13 4.93
C VAL A 236 15.76 -1.80 4.93
N GLY A 237 15.22 -0.76 5.57
CA GLY A 237 15.92 0.50 5.80
C GLY A 237 17.27 0.32 6.49
N ALA A 238 17.35 -0.56 7.50
CA ALA A 238 18.60 -0.88 8.19
C ALA A 238 19.66 -1.48 7.26
N VAL A 239 19.26 -2.34 6.31
CA VAL A 239 20.17 -2.90 5.30
C VAL A 239 20.71 -1.81 4.39
N TRP A 240 19.83 -0.94 3.88
CA TRP A 240 20.23 0.17 3.01
C TRP A 240 21.10 1.20 3.73
N LEU A 241 20.90 1.39 5.04
CA LEU A 241 21.74 2.25 5.87
C LEU A 241 23.20 1.78 5.92
N ARG A 242 23.44 0.46 5.86
CA ARG A 242 24.80 -0.09 5.74
C ARG A 242 25.45 0.30 4.40
N PHE A 243 24.69 0.28 3.31
CA PHE A 243 25.19 0.73 2.01
C PHE A 243 25.47 2.24 1.99
N ALA A 244 24.62 3.03 2.64
CA ALA A 244 24.85 4.47 2.81
C ALA A 244 26.14 4.74 3.61
N ALA A 245 26.35 4.02 4.71
CA ALA A 245 27.57 4.12 5.52
C ALA A 245 28.84 3.69 4.75
N ALA A 246 28.71 2.85 3.72
CA ALA A 246 29.80 2.44 2.84
C ALA A 246 30.08 3.44 1.68
N GLY A 247 29.54 4.66 1.74
CA GLY A 247 29.71 5.69 0.71
C GLY A 247 28.82 5.50 -0.53
N ARG A 248 27.86 4.57 -0.50
CA ARG A 248 26.94 4.30 -1.63
C ARG A 248 25.54 4.85 -1.37
N ALA A 249 25.45 6.07 -0.85
CA ALA A 249 24.19 6.67 -0.42
C ALA A 249 23.14 6.79 -1.54
N GLY A 250 23.55 7.03 -2.79
CA GLY A 250 22.64 7.02 -3.95
C GLY A 250 21.93 5.68 -4.15
N HIS A 251 22.65 4.57 -3.99
CA HIS A 251 22.07 3.22 -4.11
C HIS A 251 21.11 2.90 -2.98
N ALA A 252 21.38 3.42 -1.77
CA ALA A 252 20.49 3.26 -0.62
C ALA A 252 19.15 3.96 -0.83
N VAL A 253 19.14 5.16 -1.41
CA VAL A 253 17.91 5.90 -1.71
C VAL A 253 17.09 5.18 -2.78
N VAL A 254 17.71 4.80 -3.90
CA VAL A 254 17.04 4.07 -4.99
C VAL A 254 16.51 2.72 -4.48
N GLY A 255 17.31 2.00 -3.70
CA GLY A 255 16.95 0.71 -3.11
C GLY A 255 15.77 0.81 -2.15
N MET A 256 15.73 1.83 -1.28
CA MET A 256 14.59 2.07 -0.39
C MET A 256 13.33 2.47 -1.15
N ALA A 257 13.44 3.35 -2.15
CA ALA A 257 12.30 3.72 -2.99
C ALA A 257 11.73 2.50 -3.74
N ALA A 258 12.60 1.71 -4.37
CA ALA A 258 12.21 0.49 -5.06
C ALA A 258 11.56 -0.53 -4.12
N SER A 259 12.11 -0.70 -2.91
CA SER A 259 11.57 -1.63 -1.89
C SER A 259 10.18 -1.19 -1.41
N ALA A 260 9.97 0.12 -1.20
CA ALA A 260 8.67 0.66 -0.83
C ALA A 260 7.62 0.45 -1.93
N VAL A 261 7.98 0.74 -3.19
CA VAL A 261 7.09 0.55 -4.35
C VAL A 261 6.77 -0.94 -4.57
N LEU A 262 7.78 -1.82 -4.52
CA LEU A 262 7.58 -3.26 -4.62
C LEU A 262 6.70 -3.79 -3.50
N GLY A 263 6.89 -3.31 -2.27
CA GLY A 263 6.06 -3.64 -1.13
C GLY A 263 4.60 -3.28 -1.31
N LEU A 264 4.33 -2.06 -1.79
CA LEU A 264 2.98 -1.62 -2.13
C LEU A 264 2.38 -2.47 -3.25
N GLY A 265 3.13 -2.76 -4.31
CA GLY A 265 2.67 -3.60 -5.42
C GLY A 265 2.37 -5.04 -4.97
N LEU A 266 3.17 -5.58 -4.05
CA LEU A 266 2.95 -6.88 -3.44
C LEU A 266 1.68 -6.87 -2.58
N LEU A 267 1.52 -5.86 -1.72
CA LEU A 267 0.30 -5.67 -0.92
C LEU A 267 -0.94 -5.55 -1.81
N GLN A 268 -0.88 -4.78 -2.89
CA GLN A 268 -1.99 -4.66 -3.84
C GLN A 268 -2.32 -5.99 -4.54
N ARG A 269 -1.31 -6.78 -4.89
CA ARG A 269 -1.53 -8.11 -5.48
C ARG A 269 -2.11 -9.09 -4.45
N LEU A 270 -1.64 -9.03 -3.21
CA LEU A 270 -2.16 -9.84 -2.12
C LEU A 270 -3.58 -9.43 -1.72
N ASP A 271 -3.94 -8.16 -1.84
CA ASP A 271 -5.32 -7.67 -1.67
C ASP A 271 -6.25 -8.21 -2.78
N GLY A 272 -5.73 -8.41 -4.00
CA GLY A 272 -6.50 -8.92 -5.14
C GLY A 272 -6.58 -10.44 -5.20
N ALA A 273 -5.55 -11.15 -4.72
CA ALA A 273 -5.59 -12.59 -4.58
C ALA A 273 -6.35 -12.94 -3.31
N ALA A 274 -7.39 -13.77 -3.38
CA ALA A 274 -8.00 -14.40 -2.21
C ALA A 274 -7.04 -15.44 -1.58
N GLY A 275 -5.80 -15.02 -1.31
CA GLY A 275 -4.71 -15.85 -0.83
C GLY A 275 -4.92 -16.20 0.63
N SER A 276 -4.57 -17.45 0.98
CA SER A 276 -4.58 -17.90 2.36
C SER A 276 -3.59 -17.11 3.21
N ASN A 277 -3.89 -16.94 4.49
CA ASN A 277 -3.03 -16.30 5.50
C ASN A 277 -1.58 -16.84 5.53
N LEU A 278 -1.36 -18.05 5.02
CA LEU A 278 -0.04 -18.66 4.88
C LEU A 278 0.86 -17.95 3.87
N VAL A 279 0.31 -17.47 2.74
CA VAL A 279 1.08 -16.72 1.74
C VAL A 279 1.54 -15.39 2.32
N TYR A 280 0.68 -14.75 3.12
CA TYR A 280 1.02 -13.54 3.87
C TYR A 280 2.14 -13.80 4.88
N ALA A 281 2.02 -14.85 5.71
CA ALA A 281 3.03 -15.20 6.70
C ALA A 281 4.39 -15.52 6.04
N ALA A 282 4.39 -16.24 4.93
CA ALA A 282 5.61 -16.59 4.20
C ALA A 282 6.30 -15.36 3.59
N LEU A 283 5.53 -14.43 2.99
CA LEU A 283 6.07 -13.21 2.40
C LEU A 283 6.60 -12.25 3.45
N VAL A 284 5.89 -12.10 4.58
CA VAL A 284 6.38 -11.34 5.73
C VAL A 284 7.64 -12.01 6.31
N GLY A 285 7.64 -13.33 6.46
CA GLY A 285 8.78 -14.09 6.97
C GLY A 285 10.02 -13.91 6.10
N LEU A 286 9.88 -13.96 4.77
CA LEU A 286 10.96 -13.68 3.83
C LEU A 286 11.43 -12.23 3.91
N ALA A 287 10.49 -11.28 3.98
CA ALA A 287 10.79 -9.86 4.06
C ALA A 287 11.46 -9.44 5.37
N LEU A 288 11.17 -10.10 6.50
CA LEU A 288 11.85 -9.88 7.78
C LEU A 288 13.16 -10.68 7.85
N GLY A 289 13.14 -11.93 7.37
CA GLY A 289 14.25 -12.87 7.46
C GLY A 289 15.47 -12.44 6.66
N LEU A 290 15.28 -11.96 5.43
CA LEU A 290 16.37 -11.49 4.55
C LEU A 290 17.17 -10.32 5.15
N PRO A 291 16.56 -9.21 5.61
CA PRO A 291 17.30 -8.11 6.22
C PRO A 291 17.94 -8.50 7.56
N LEU A 292 17.28 -9.34 8.38
CA LEU A 292 17.89 -9.86 9.60
C LEU A 292 19.12 -10.72 9.28
N LEU A 293 19.04 -11.65 8.32
CA LEU A 293 20.19 -12.42 7.83
C LEU A 293 21.31 -11.50 7.34
N ALA A 294 21.00 -10.48 6.55
CA ALA A 294 21.97 -9.50 6.06
C ALA A 294 22.63 -8.68 7.19
N LEU A 295 21.96 -8.51 8.34
CA LEU A 295 22.58 -7.92 9.53
C LEU A 295 23.64 -8.83 10.16
N PHE A 296 23.46 -10.17 10.10
CA PHE A 296 24.34 -11.19 10.69
C PHE A 296 25.45 -11.74 9.78
N VAL A 297 25.35 -11.58 8.45
CA VAL A 297 26.40 -12.02 7.50
C VAL A 297 27.76 -11.26 7.54
N PRO A 298 27.95 -10.02 8.07
CA PRO A 298 29.19 -9.27 7.84
C PRO A 298 30.43 -9.83 8.56
N ARG A 299 30.29 -10.78 9.48
CA ARG A 299 31.45 -11.38 10.16
C ARG A 299 32.23 -12.36 9.28
N ALA A 300 31.58 -13.04 8.34
CA ALA A 300 32.26 -14.01 7.48
C ALA A 300 33.13 -13.34 6.41
N ALA A 301 32.68 -12.25 5.80
CA ALA A 301 33.41 -11.58 4.73
C ALA A 301 34.62 -10.75 5.24
N ALA A 302 34.53 -10.20 6.45
CA ALA A 302 35.63 -9.42 7.04
C ALA A 302 36.81 -10.31 7.49
N SER A 303 36.57 -11.57 7.87
CA SER A 303 37.66 -12.50 8.23
C SER A 303 38.48 -12.93 7.00
N ILE A 304 37.83 -13.06 5.84
CA ILE A 304 38.47 -13.43 4.56
C ILE A 304 39.41 -12.31 4.07
N ARG A 305 39.05 -11.04 4.26
CA ARG A 305 39.92 -9.90 3.87
C ARG A 305 41.15 -9.75 4.76
N ARG A 306 41.04 -10.04 6.06
CA ARG A 306 42.21 -10.01 6.95
C ARG A 306 43.20 -11.13 6.65
N THR A 307 42.72 -12.33 6.30
CA THR A 307 43.59 -13.45 5.91
C THR A 307 44.30 -13.22 4.57
N SER A 308 43.71 -12.45 3.65
CA SER A 308 44.38 -12.09 2.39
C SER A 308 45.49 -11.05 2.54
N LEU A 309 45.43 -10.17 3.55
CA LEU A 309 46.46 -9.14 3.79
C LEU A 309 47.58 -9.62 4.72
N SER A 310 47.35 -10.70 5.49
CA SER A 310 48.36 -11.32 6.34
C SER A 310 49.16 -12.41 5.65
N ASN A 311 49.12 -12.53 4.31
CA ASN A 311 50.00 -13.45 3.58
C ASN A 311 51.23 -12.70 3.03
N PRO A 312 52.33 -12.60 3.79
CA PRO A 312 53.56 -11.92 3.37
C PRO A 312 54.30 -12.61 2.21
N ARG A 313 53.84 -13.78 1.73
CA ARG A 313 54.52 -14.53 0.66
C ARG A 313 54.33 -13.98 -0.76
N ARG A 314 53.49 -12.97 -0.98
CA ARG A 314 53.45 -12.23 -2.25
C ARG A 314 54.18 -10.89 -2.13
N ARG A 315 55.47 -10.93 -1.81
CA ARG A 315 56.36 -9.86 -2.26
C ARG A 315 56.57 -10.08 -3.76
N PRO A 316 56.23 -9.13 -4.64
CA PRO A 316 56.67 -9.21 -6.02
C PRO A 316 58.20 -9.30 -6.00
N ILE A 317 58.72 -10.41 -6.52
CA ILE A 317 60.15 -10.55 -6.80
C ILE A 317 60.47 -9.40 -7.75
N ALA A 318 61.27 -8.45 -7.28
CA ALA A 318 61.73 -7.34 -8.10
C ALA A 318 62.41 -7.93 -9.34
N GLN A 319 61.82 -7.72 -10.51
CA GLN A 319 62.47 -8.07 -11.77
C GLN A 319 63.74 -7.22 -11.89
N PRO A 320 64.92 -7.83 -12.09
CA PRO A 320 66.14 -7.08 -12.33
C PRO A 320 66.00 -6.29 -13.63
N ARG A 321 66.22 -4.98 -13.56
CA ARG A 321 66.41 -4.14 -14.76
C ARG A 321 67.73 -4.55 -15.40
N SER A 322 67.67 -5.19 -16.56
CA SER A 322 68.81 -5.31 -17.47
C SER A 322 69.14 -3.94 -18.06
N GLN A 323 70.38 -3.51 -17.88
CA GLN A 323 71.00 -2.43 -18.66
C GLN A 323 71.39 -2.95 -20.04
#